data_AF-A0A662KQA8-F1
#
_entry.id   AF-A0A662KQA8-F1
#
_cell.length_a   1.000
_cell.length_b   1.000
_cell.length_c   1.000
_cell.angle_alpha   90.00
_cell.angle_beta   90.00
_cell.angle_gamma   90.00
#
_symmetry.space_group_name_H-M   'P 1'
#
loop_
_entity.id
_entity.type
_entity.pdbx_description
1 polymer ?
#
loop_
_entity_poly.entity_id
_entity_poly.type
_entity_poly.pdbx_seq_one_letter_code
_entity_poly.pdbx_strand_id
1 'polypeptide(L)'
;MADVKPTTSQNPMMYMLLFLFLIMIVMPYVGPILGVAFGYILAPMIGFNAKYPVLTIALAGAFVVALSSLFNNLFTDWRAMGRVQEISKAFNKELTQARKENDTQKVKKLMKMQPEILQMSTQSSFGTMKAMIPLIILIFPI
;
A
#
# COMPACT_ATOMS: atom_id res chain seq x y z
N MET A 1 11.77 -8.25 39.85
CA MET A 1 11.01 -7.23 39.11
C MET A 1 11.70 -7.06 37.77
N ALA A 2 11.15 -7.59 36.68
CA ALA A 2 11.78 -7.52 35.37
C ALA A 2 11.28 -6.27 34.65
N ASP A 3 12.21 -5.44 34.21
CA ASP A 3 12.02 -4.25 33.39
C ASP A 3 11.21 -4.58 32.14
N VAL A 4 9.94 -4.19 32.13
CA VAL A 4 9.12 -4.15 30.93
C VAL A 4 9.44 -2.83 30.24
N LYS A 5 10.40 -2.84 29.31
CA LYS A 5 10.55 -1.74 28.34
C LYS A 5 9.20 -1.56 27.65
N PRO A 6 8.66 -0.33 27.57
CA PRO A 6 7.43 -0.09 26.85
C PRO A 6 7.71 -0.39 25.38
N THR A 7 7.25 -1.55 24.91
CA THR A 7 6.99 -1.71 23.49
C THR A 7 5.88 -0.71 23.20
N THR A 8 6.26 0.50 22.76
CA THR A 8 5.38 1.35 21.96
C THR A 8 4.65 0.38 21.06
N SER A 9 3.33 0.28 21.21
CA SER A 9 2.54 -0.49 20.28
C SER A 9 2.86 0.10 18.92
N GLN A 10 3.76 -0.56 18.18
CA GLN A 10 4.09 -0.27 16.80
C GLN A 10 2.85 -0.68 16.03
N ASN A 11 1.79 0.10 16.23
CA ASN A 11 0.51 -0.12 15.64
C ASN A 11 0.71 0.24 14.17
N PRO A 12 0.56 -0.69 13.22
CA PRO A 12 0.66 -0.38 11.80
C PRO A 12 -0.24 0.81 11.41
N MET A 13 -1.30 1.07 12.18
CA MET A 13 -2.14 2.26 12.05
C MET A 13 -1.38 3.58 12.33
N MET A 14 -0.45 3.62 13.28
CA MET A 14 0.36 4.81 13.57
C MET A 14 1.37 5.08 12.45
N TYR A 15 2.00 4.05 11.89
CA TYR A 15 2.89 4.19 10.74
C TYR A 15 2.15 4.63 9.47
N MET A 16 0.96 4.08 9.23
CA MET A 16 0.09 4.51 8.14
C MET A 16 -0.32 5.97 8.29
N LEU A 17 -0.72 6.39 9.50
CA LEU A 17 -1.09 7.78 9.78
C LEU A 17 0.11 8.73 9.57
N LEU A 18 1.30 8.37 10.07
CA LEU A 18 2.52 9.14 9.85
C LEU A 18 2.88 9.26 8.37
N PHE A 19 2.72 8.17 7.59
CA PHE A 19 2.95 8.18 6.15
C PHE A 19 1.99 9.12 5.42
N LEU A 20 0.70 9.11 5.76
CA LEU A 20 -0.30 10.01 5.19
C LEU A 20 0.00 11.49 5.51
N PHE A 21 0.40 11.79 6.76
CA PHE A 21 0.82 13.13 7.15
C PHE A 21 2.05 13.61 6.37
N LEU A 22 3.04 12.73 6.15
CA LEU A 22 4.22 13.06 5.36
C LEU A 22 3.85 13.42 3.93
N ILE A 23 2.99 12.63 3.27
CA ILE A 23 2.49 12.93 1.94
C ILE A 23 1.79 14.31 1.93
N MET A 24 0.89 14.56 2.88
CA MET A 24 0.14 15.83 2.94
C MET A 24 1.06 17.05 3.05
N ILE A 25 2.18 16.96 3.77
CA ILE A 25 3.15 18.06 3.92
C ILE A 25 4.02 18.23 2.67
N VAL A 26 4.47 17.13 2.06
CA VAL A 26 5.40 17.16 0.93
C VAL A 26 4.70 17.54 -0.38
N MET A 27 3.47 17.07 -0.59
CA MET A 27 2.78 17.20 -1.87
C MET A 27 2.49 18.63 -2.34
N PRO A 28 2.18 19.62 -1.48
CA PRO A 28 2.04 21.02 -1.92
C PRO A 28 3.31 21.60 -2.55
N TYR A 29 4.49 21.11 -2.17
CA TYR A 29 5.76 21.56 -2.71
C TYR A 29 6.15 20.78 -3.98
N VAL A 30 5.89 19.49 -3.98
CA VAL A 30 6.30 18.57 -5.07
C VAL A 30 5.29 18.56 -6.23
N GLY A 31 3.99 18.69 -5.94
CA GLY A 31 2.90 18.64 -6.93
C GLY A 31 3.04 19.66 -8.06
N PRO A 32 3.26 20.96 -7.79
CA PRO A 32 3.42 21.96 -8.85
C PRO A 32 4.63 21.71 -9.75
N ILE A 33 5.75 21.25 -9.15
CA ILE A 33 6.98 20.92 -9.89
C ILE A 33 6.73 19.76 -10.85
N LEU A 34 6.08 18.70 -10.35
CA LEU A 34 5.69 17.57 -11.17
C LEU A 34 4.68 17.97 -12.25
N GLY A 35 3.71 18.84 -11.94
CA GLY A 35 2.72 19.32 -12.91
C GLY A 35 3.34 20.08 -14.08
N VAL A 36 4.34 20.92 -13.81
CA VAL A 36 5.09 21.60 -14.88
C VAL A 36 5.92 20.62 -15.70
N ALA A 37 6.62 19.68 -15.05
CA ALA A 37 7.44 18.68 -15.73
C ALA A 37 6.61 17.74 -16.62
N PHE A 38 5.53 17.18 -16.07
CA PHE A 38 4.60 16.34 -16.82
C PHE A 38 3.85 17.14 -17.88
N GLY A 39 3.48 18.40 -17.62
CA GLY A 39 2.89 19.29 -18.62
C GLY A 39 3.81 19.50 -19.82
N TYR A 40 5.12 19.71 -19.60
CA TYR A 40 6.09 19.88 -20.68
C TYR A 40 6.28 18.62 -21.53
N ILE A 41 6.17 17.43 -20.92
CA ILE A 41 6.37 16.14 -21.60
C ILE A 41 5.08 15.63 -22.25
N LEU A 42 3.95 15.70 -21.54
CA LEU A 42 2.67 15.14 -21.96
C LEU A 42 1.88 16.08 -22.88
N ALA A 43 1.96 17.40 -22.71
CA ALA A 43 1.25 18.34 -23.60
C ALA A 43 1.64 18.19 -25.08
N PRO A 44 2.93 18.03 -25.47
CA PRO A 44 3.27 17.79 -26.87
C PRO A 44 2.93 16.37 -27.36
N MET A 45 2.90 15.37 -26.47
CA MET A 45 2.64 13.97 -26.85
C MET A 45 1.14 13.65 -27.01
N ILE A 46 0.30 14.10 -26.07
CA ILE A 46 -1.12 13.73 -25.99
C ILE A 46 -2.07 14.94 -25.83
N GLY A 47 -1.52 16.16 -25.72
CA GLY A 47 -2.31 17.37 -25.48
C GLY A 47 -3.06 17.91 -26.70
N PHE A 48 -2.72 17.49 -27.93
CA PHE A 48 -3.35 17.92 -29.19
C PHE A 48 -3.66 19.44 -29.27
N ASN A 49 -2.78 20.30 -28.76
CA ASN A 49 -3.00 21.74 -28.62
C ASN A 49 -4.36 22.13 -27.99
N ALA A 50 -4.84 21.34 -27.04
CA ALA A 50 -6.14 21.47 -26.37
C ALA A 50 -7.38 21.36 -27.29
N LYS A 51 -7.21 20.93 -28.55
CA LYS A 51 -8.31 20.84 -29.53
C LYS A 51 -9.28 19.68 -29.26
N TYR A 52 -8.79 18.60 -28.64
CA TYR A 52 -9.57 17.39 -28.36
C TYR A 52 -9.44 16.96 -26.89
N PRO A 53 -10.02 17.73 -25.94
CA PRO A 53 -9.85 17.48 -24.51
C PRO A 53 -10.33 16.09 -24.07
N VAL A 54 -11.42 15.59 -24.65
CA VAL A 54 -11.95 14.24 -24.34
C VAL A 54 -10.95 13.14 -24.71
N LEU A 55 -10.31 13.27 -25.89
CA LEU A 55 -9.33 12.29 -26.37
C LEU A 55 -8.04 12.35 -25.54
N THR A 56 -7.59 13.56 -25.19
CA THR A 56 -6.43 13.77 -24.31
C THR A 56 -6.63 13.10 -22.96
N ILE A 57 -7.79 13.31 -22.31
CA ILE A 57 -8.09 12.69 -21.00
C ILE A 57 -8.18 11.17 -21.13
N ALA A 58 -8.81 10.65 -22.20
CA ALA A 58 -8.92 9.21 -22.41
C ALA A 58 -7.54 8.54 -22.58
N LEU A 59 -6.63 9.15 -23.35
CA LEU A 59 -5.27 8.65 -23.53
C LEU A 59 -4.42 8.80 -22.27
N ALA A 60 -4.56 9.92 -21.54
CA ALA A 60 -3.89 10.12 -20.25
C ALA A 60 -4.34 9.06 -19.23
N GLY A 61 -5.64 8.81 -19.12
CA GLY A 61 -6.20 7.79 -18.23
C GLY A 61 -5.74 6.39 -18.61
N ALA A 62 -5.77 6.03 -19.90
CA ALA A 62 -5.27 4.74 -20.37
C ALA A 62 -3.77 4.56 -20.07
N PHE A 63 -2.98 5.61 -20.24
CA PHE A 63 -1.55 5.63 -19.92
C PHE A 63 -1.30 5.41 -18.42
N VAL A 64 -2.03 6.13 -17.56
CA VAL A 64 -1.97 5.97 -16.09
C VAL A 64 -2.29 4.52 -15.69
N VAL A 65 -3.36 3.95 -16.24
CA VAL A 65 -3.76 2.56 -15.93
C VAL A 65 -2.70 1.56 -16.40
N ALA A 66 -2.14 1.75 -17.60
CA ALA A 66 -1.08 0.89 -18.12
C ALA A 66 0.18 0.93 -17.25
N LEU A 67 0.64 2.13 -16.86
CA LEU A 67 1.79 2.30 -15.96
C LEU A 67 1.50 1.74 -14.56
N SER A 68 0.30 1.96 -14.03
CA SER A 68 -0.14 1.39 -12.76
C SER A 68 -0.07 -0.12 -12.77
N SER A 69 -0.58 -0.75 -13.82
CA SER A 69 -0.53 -2.20 -13.95
C SER A 69 0.91 -2.71 -14.07
N LEU A 70 1.76 -2.00 -14.81
CA LEU A 70 3.16 -2.36 -14.98
C LEU A 70 3.94 -2.30 -13.66
N PHE A 71 3.88 -1.17 -12.96
CA PHE A 71 4.58 -1.01 -11.68
C PHE A 71 4.04 -1.97 -10.61
N ASN A 72 2.73 -2.14 -10.53
CA ASN A 72 2.15 -3.09 -9.58
C ASN A 72 2.62 -4.52 -9.85
N ASN A 73 2.68 -4.94 -11.12
CA ASN A 73 3.16 -6.28 -11.45
C ASN A 73 4.67 -6.48 -11.22
N LEU A 74 5.48 -5.42 -11.37
CA LEU A 74 6.93 -5.48 -11.13
C LEU A 74 7.31 -5.49 -9.65
N PHE A 75 6.58 -4.73 -8.82
CA PHE A 75 6.95 -4.53 -7.41
C PHE A 75 6.16 -5.40 -6.43
N THR A 76 4.99 -5.92 -6.81
CA THR A 76 4.15 -6.74 -5.93
C THR A 76 4.41 -8.24 -6.13
N ASP A 77 4.79 -8.94 -5.07
CA ASP A 77 4.81 -10.41 -5.05
C ASP A 77 3.41 -10.95 -4.73
N TRP A 78 2.66 -11.24 -5.79
CA TRP A 78 1.31 -11.80 -5.70
C TRP A 78 1.26 -13.19 -5.04
N ARG A 79 2.34 -13.98 -5.15
CA ARG A 79 2.40 -15.31 -4.52
C ARG A 79 2.55 -15.19 -3.01
N ALA A 80 3.42 -14.29 -2.56
CA ALA A 80 3.58 -13.99 -1.13
C ALA A 80 2.27 -13.47 -0.52
N MET A 81 1.59 -12.54 -1.20
CA MET A 81 0.27 -12.04 -0.77
C MET A 81 -0.77 -13.16 -0.65
N GLY A 82 -0.88 -14.03 -1.65
CA GLY A 82 -1.81 -15.17 -1.61
C GLY A 82 -1.51 -16.12 -0.44
N ARG A 83 -0.23 -16.44 -0.20
CA ARG A 83 0.19 -17.30 0.91
C ARG A 83 -0.15 -16.67 2.27
N VAL A 84 0.11 -15.38 2.46
CA VAL A 84 -0.26 -14.67 3.70
C VAL A 84 -1.78 -14.67 3.90
N GLN A 85 -2.55 -14.51 2.83
CA GLN A 85 -4.01 -14.52 2.90
C GLN A 85 -4.54 -15.89 3.36
N GLU A 86 -3.99 -16.99 2.85
CA GLU A 86 -4.33 -18.34 3.29
C GLU A 86 -3.95 -18.60 4.74
N ILE A 87 -2.72 -18.24 5.14
CA ILE A 87 -2.23 -18.36 6.53
C ILE A 87 -3.15 -17.58 7.48
N SER A 88 -3.51 -16.36 7.11
CA SER A 88 -4.39 -15.51 7.92
C SER A 88 -5.79 -16.10 8.04
N LYS A 89 -6.34 -16.70 6.98
CA LYS A 89 -7.64 -17.40 7.02
C LYS A 89 -7.58 -18.61 7.95
N ALA A 90 -6.56 -19.45 7.81
CA ALA A 90 -6.37 -20.64 8.65
C ALA A 90 -6.21 -20.25 10.12
N PHE A 91 -5.39 -19.24 10.41
CA PHE A 91 -5.19 -18.70 11.75
C PHE A 91 -6.48 -18.20 12.40
N ASN A 92 -7.27 -17.39 11.69
CA ASN A 92 -8.53 -16.86 12.23
C ASN A 92 -9.55 -17.98 12.50
N LYS A 93 -9.58 -19.00 11.64
CA LYS A 93 -10.42 -20.19 11.84
C LYS A 93 -10.01 -20.96 13.09
N GLU A 94 -8.72 -21.24 13.25
CA GLU A 94 -8.21 -21.93 14.45
C GLU A 94 -8.42 -21.13 15.73
N LEU A 95 -8.19 -19.82 15.69
CA LEU A 95 -8.39 -18.94 16.84
C LEU A 95 -9.86 -18.90 17.26
N THR A 96 -10.76 -18.83 16.29
CA THR A 96 -12.21 -18.87 16.54
C THR A 96 -12.63 -20.21 17.12
N GLN A 97 -12.11 -21.32 16.59
CA GLN A 97 -12.40 -22.66 17.10
C GLN A 97 -11.89 -22.83 18.54
N ALA A 98 -10.64 -22.45 18.80
CA ALA A 98 -10.03 -22.53 20.14
C ALA A 98 -10.80 -21.68 21.18
N ARG A 99 -11.34 -20.52 20.77
CA ARG A 99 -12.21 -19.71 21.62
C ARG A 99 -13.55 -20.38 21.91
N LYS A 100 -14.17 -21.00 20.90
CA LYS A 100 -15.43 -21.75 21.07
C LYS A 100 -15.27 -22.95 22.00
N GLU A 101 -14.13 -23.63 21.91
CA GLU A 101 -13.77 -24.79 22.73
C GLU A 101 -13.28 -24.40 24.13
N ASN A 102 -13.18 -23.10 24.46
CA ASN A 102 -12.58 -22.58 25.70
C ASN A 102 -11.15 -23.13 25.97
N ASP A 103 -10.41 -23.49 24.92
CA ASP A 103 -9.03 -23.96 25.03
C ASP A 103 -8.08 -22.78 25.22
N THR A 104 -7.93 -22.39 26.49
CA THR A 104 -7.07 -21.26 26.90
C THR A 104 -5.59 -21.46 26.54
N GLN A 105 -5.11 -22.70 26.46
CA GLN A 105 -3.72 -22.99 26.10
C GLN A 105 -3.48 -22.78 24.61
N LYS A 106 -4.41 -23.28 23.77
CA LYS A 106 -4.36 -23.09 22.31
C LYS A 106 -4.56 -21.63 21.94
N VAL A 107 -5.47 -20.91 22.58
CA VAL A 107 -5.63 -19.46 22.39
C VAL A 107 -4.33 -18.73 22.72
N LYS A 108 -3.69 -19.00 23.86
CA LYS A 108 -2.39 -18.38 24.21
C LYS A 108 -1.31 -18.69 23.17
N LYS A 109 -1.24 -19.92 22.67
CA LYS A 109 -0.27 -20.31 21.64
C LYS A 109 -0.52 -19.57 20.32
N LEU A 110 -1.78 -19.48 19.88
CA LEU A 110 -2.16 -18.74 18.68
C LEU A 110 -1.86 -17.25 18.81
N MET A 111 -2.16 -16.63 19.96
CA MET A 111 -1.84 -15.22 20.18
C MET A 111 -0.33 -14.93 20.14
N LYS A 112 0.52 -15.89 20.53
CA LYS A 112 1.98 -15.76 20.36
C LYS A 112 2.43 -15.74 18.90
N MET A 113 1.67 -16.35 17.98
CA MET A 113 1.95 -16.35 16.54
C MET A 113 1.34 -15.14 15.81
N GLN A 114 0.42 -14.40 16.45
CA GLN A 114 -0.20 -13.21 15.87
C GLN A 114 0.81 -12.17 15.35
N PRO A 115 1.91 -11.84 16.07
CA PRO A 115 2.90 -10.88 15.58
C PRO A 115 3.63 -11.36 14.32
N GLU A 116 3.89 -12.66 14.19
CA GLU A 116 4.57 -13.24 13.02
C GLU A 116 3.69 -13.12 11.76
N ILE A 117 2.39 -13.40 11.90
CA ILE A 117 1.42 -13.22 10.81
C ILE A 117 1.32 -11.75 10.41
N LEU A 118 1.33 -10.84 11.39
CA LEU A 118 1.33 -9.41 11.13
C LEU A 118 2.60 -8.97 10.39
N GLN A 119 3.76 -9.48 10.78
CA GLN A 119 5.03 -9.20 10.10
C GLN A 119 5.01 -9.71 8.66
N MET A 120 4.57 -10.95 8.42
CA MET A 120 4.44 -11.50 7.06
C MET A 120 3.47 -10.67 6.19
N SER A 121 2.36 -10.20 6.77
CA SER A 121 1.41 -9.32 6.09
C SER A 121 2.02 -7.96 5.75
N THR A 122 2.78 -7.39 6.68
CA THR A 122 3.46 -6.10 6.47
C THR A 122 4.53 -6.23 5.38
N GLN A 123 5.32 -7.30 5.42
CA GLN A 123 6.33 -7.62 4.41
C GLN A 123 5.73 -7.76 3.01
N SER A 124 4.64 -8.50 2.89
CA SER A 124 3.95 -8.69 1.61
C SER A 124 3.31 -7.37 1.10
N SER A 125 2.90 -6.49 2.02
CA SER A 125 2.31 -5.18 1.67
C SER A 125 3.36 -4.16 1.24
N PHE A 126 4.63 -4.29 1.67
CA PHE A 126 5.69 -3.35 1.28
C PHE A 126 5.93 -3.31 -0.23
N GLY A 127 5.80 -4.44 -0.94
CA GLY A 127 5.90 -4.48 -2.40
C GLY A 127 4.84 -3.62 -3.07
N THR A 128 3.59 -3.77 -2.65
CA THR A 128 2.46 -2.95 -3.12
C THR A 128 2.62 -1.48 -2.74
N MET A 129 3.08 -1.18 -1.53
CA MET A 129 3.31 0.20 -1.11
C MET A 129 4.38 0.89 -1.96
N LYS A 130 5.47 0.18 -2.30
CA LYS A 130 6.49 0.68 -3.23
C LYS A 130 5.91 0.94 -4.63
N ALA A 131 5.00 0.09 -5.11
CA ALA A 131 4.32 0.28 -6.38
C ALA A 131 3.45 1.55 -6.42
N MET A 132 2.94 2.01 -5.27
CA MET A 132 2.11 3.22 -5.19
C MET A 132 2.91 4.52 -5.28
N ILE A 133 4.16 4.55 -4.83
CA ILE A 133 5.01 5.76 -4.86
C ILE A 133 5.11 6.38 -6.27
N PRO A 134 5.49 5.63 -7.33
CA PRO A 134 5.54 6.21 -8.67
C PRO A 134 4.17 6.66 -9.18
N LEU A 135 3.08 6.04 -8.71
CA LEU A 135 1.71 6.42 -9.11
C LEU A 135 1.25 7.72 -8.48
N ILE A 136 1.55 7.93 -7.20
CA ILE A 136 1.24 9.19 -6.51
C ILE A 136 1.96 10.35 -7.20
N ILE A 137 3.21 10.15 -7.59
CA ILE A 137 4.01 11.13 -8.34
C ILE A 137 3.38 11.42 -9.72
N LEU A 138 2.79 10.42 -10.38
CA LEU A 138 2.23 10.55 -11.71
C LEU A 138 0.82 11.16 -11.72
N ILE A 139 -0.03 10.82 -10.74
CA ILE A 139 -1.45 11.20 -10.72
C ILE A 139 -1.68 12.54 -10.01
N PHE A 140 -1.01 12.80 -8.90
CA PHE A 140 -1.24 14.00 -8.11
C PHE A 140 -0.99 15.35 -8.81
N PRO A 141 -0.08 15.49 -9.80
CA PRO A 141 0.05 16.76 -10.53
C PRO A 141 -1.14 17.11 -11.43
N ILE A 142 -2.09 16.18 -11.64
CA ILE A 142 -3.26 16.33 -12.53
C ILE A 142 -4.41 17.07 -11.82
#